data_AF-J0CSM3-F1
#
_entry.id   AF-J0CSM3-F1
#
_cell.length_a   1.000
_cell.length_b   1.000
_cell.length_c   1.000
_cell.angle_alpha   90.00
_cell.angle_beta   90.00
_cell.angle_gamma   90.00
#
_symmetry.space_group_name_H-M   'P 1'
#
loop_
_entity.id
_entity.type
_entity.pdbx_description
1 polymer ?
#
loop_
_entity_poly.entity_id
_entity_poly.type
_entity_poly.pdbx_seq_one_letter_code
_entity_poly.pdbx_strand_id
1 'polypeptide(L)'
;FCPAQHRKQLLRLFTKHFTQHPLLPEQAPCKAGAVSAMYHFCHARSLTEVWAYMWTSWYRAKMWPLWALSASPLVPRLRTTMVVENFWKQLKHDWLHHLLHPRLDQLVYIICTKVIPAYVHR
;
A
#
# COMPACT_ATOMS: atom_id res chain seq x y z
N PHE A 1 -3.99 25.31 7.60
CA PHE A 1 -4.02 24.23 6.59
C PHE A 1 -4.72 22.95 7.07
N CYS A 2 -4.12 22.00 7.82
CA CYS A 2 -4.86 20.79 8.27
C CYS A 2 -4.90 20.64 9.83
N PRO A 3 -6.10 20.55 10.45
CA PRO A 3 -6.25 20.33 11.89
C PRO A 3 -5.61 19.01 12.35
N ALA A 4 -5.00 19.01 13.55
CA ALA A 4 -4.24 17.86 14.06
C ALA A 4 -5.07 16.55 14.10
N GLN A 5 -6.36 16.66 14.41
CA GLN A 5 -7.30 15.54 14.51
C GLN A 5 -7.42 14.73 13.21
N HIS A 6 -7.32 15.38 12.05
CA HIS A 6 -7.54 14.72 10.75
C HIS A 6 -6.26 14.29 10.04
N ARG A 7 -5.08 14.74 10.50
CA ARG A 7 -3.80 14.47 9.83
C ARG A 7 -3.51 12.98 9.66
N LYS A 8 -3.68 12.18 10.72
CA LYS A 8 -3.42 10.73 10.66
C LYS A 8 -4.35 10.02 9.66
N GLN A 9 -5.63 10.37 9.67
CA GLN A 9 -6.63 9.78 8.77
C GLN A 9 -6.35 10.16 7.32
N LEU A 10 -6.03 11.43 7.08
CA LEU A 10 -5.69 11.94 5.76
C LEU A 10 -4.40 11.32 5.21
N LEU A 11 -3.35 11.21 6.02
CA LEU A 11 -2.11 10.55 5.62
C LEU A 11 -2.35 9.08 5.30
N ARG A 12 -3.16 8.37 6.10
CA ARG A 12 -3.53 6.99 5.81
C ARG A 12 -4.25 6.85 4.46
N LEU A 13 -5.19 7.74 4.18
CA LEU A 13 -5.92 7.77 2.90
C LEU A 13 -4.99 8.10 1.72
N PHE A 14 -4.13 9.11 1.88
CA PHE A 14 -3.14 9.50 0.89
C PHE A 14 -2.14 8.37 0.58
N THR A 15 -1.61 7.73 1.62
CA THR A 15 -0.72 6.57 1.46
C THR A 15 -1.44 5.43 0.76
N LYS A 16 -2.70 5.14 1.09
CA LYS A 16 -3.48 4.12 0.36
C LYS A 16 -3.49 4.41 -1.15
N HIS A 17 -3.78 5.65 -1.54
CA HIS A 17 -3.79 6.07 -2.95
C HIS A 17 -2.42 5.98 -3.63
N PHE A 18 -1.35 6.31 -2.90
CA PHE A 18 0.03 6.13 -3.36
C PHE A 18 0.35 4.66 -3.64
N THR A 19 -0.08 3.76 -2.75
CA THR A 19 0.30 2.34 -2.78
C THR A 19 -0.51 1.48 -3.75
N GLN A 20 -1.64 1.99 -4.23
CA GLN A 20 -2.55 1.25 -5.08
C GLN A 20 -1.98 1.02 -6.47
N HIS A 21 -2.12 -0.22 -6.97
CA HIS A 21 -1.61 -0.64 -8.27
C HIS A 21 -2.50 -1.75 -8.87
N PRO A 22 -2.76 -1.76 -10.19
CA PRO A 22 -3.61 -2.76 -10.85
C PRO A 22 -3.25 -4.23 -10.59
N LEU A 23 -1.96 -4.52 -10.46
CA LEU A 23 -1.45 -5.87 -10.22
C LEU A 23 -1.52 -6.34 -8.76
N LEU A 24 -1.95 -5.48 -7.83
CA LEU A 24 -2.05 -5.84 -6.41
C LEU A 24 -3.49 -6.23 -6.05
N PRO A 25 -3.69 -7.27 -5.22
CA PRO A 25 -5.00 -7.86 -4.94
C PRO A 25 -5.97 -6.92 -4.19
N GLU A 26 -5.48 -5.87 -3.54
CA GLU A 26 -6.31 -4.94 -2.78
C GLU A 26 -6.75 -3.75 -3.66
N GLN A 27 -7.84 -3.96 -4.41
CA GLN A 27 -8.65 -2.96 -5.13
C GLN A 27 -7.84 -1.89 -5.87
N ALA A 28 -7.59 -2.13 -7.16
CA ALA A 28 -7.14 -1.11 -8.09
C ALA A 28 -8.20 0.00 -8.20
N PRO A 29 -7.97 1.23 -7.70
CA PRO A 29 -8.86 2.32 -8.02
C PRO A 29 -8.51 2.80 -9.42
N CYS A 30 -9.55 3.07 -10.20
CA CYS A 30 -9.44 4.13 -11.17
C CYS A 30 -9.04 5.41 -10.43
N LYS A 31 -8.14 6.22 -11.00
CA LYS A 31 -7.76 7.53 -10.46
C LYS A 31 -8.97 8.33 -9.97
N ALA A 32 -10.09 8.26 -10.70
CA ALA A 32 -11.34 8.91 -10.34
C ALA A 32 -11.87 8.50 -8.94
N GLY A 33 -11.78 7.21 -8.57
CA GLY A 33 -12.17 6.73 -7.25
C GLY A 33 -11.30 7.30 -6.13
N ALA A 34 -9.98 7.36 -6.32
CA ALA A 34 -9.06 7.95 -5.34
C ALA A 34 -9.28 9.46 -5.18
N VAL A 35 -9.51 10.18 -6.29
CA VAL A 35 -9.84 11.60 -6.30
C VAL A 35 -11.16 11.85 -5.54
N SER A 36 -12.21 11.09 -5.87
CA SER A 36 -13.52 11.19 -5.23
C SER A 36 -13.43 10.90 -3.72
N ALA A 37 -12.71 9.86 -3.31
CA ALA A 37 -12.51 9.53 -1.91
C ALA A 37 -11.82 10.66 -1.13
N MET A 38 -10.76 11.25 -1.69
CA MET A 38 -10.07 12.38 -1.05
C MET A 38 -10.94 13.63 -0.99
N TYR A 39 -11.70 13.92 -2.06
CA TYR A 39 -12.64 15.04 -2.10
C TYR A 39 -13.73 14.89 -1.03
N HIS A 40 -14.42 13.75 -0.97
CA HIS A 40 -15.46 13.52 0.02
C HIS A 40 -14.92 13.55 1.45
N PHE A 41 -13.71 13.01 1.68
CA PHE A 41 -13.05 13.09 2.99
C PHE A 41 -12.86 14.55 3.45
N CYS A 42 -12.39 15.41 2.55
CA CYS A 42 -12.15 16.83 2.83
C CYS A 42 -13.46 17.61 2.96
N HIS A 43 -14.42 17.38 2.06
CA HIS A 43 -15.71 18.05 2.04
C HIS A 43 -16.51 17.78 3.32
N ALA A 44 -16.60 16.51 3.74
CA ALA A 44 -17.32 16.12 4.96
C ALA A 44 -16.74 16.72 6.26
N ARG A 45 -15.51 17.25 6.21
CA ARG A 45 -14.79 17.83 7.36
C ARG A 45 -14.50 19.31 7.17
N SER A 46 -15.10 19.96 6.16
CA SER A 46 -14.86 21.37 5.83
C SER A 46 -13.38 21.73 5.62
N LEU A 47 -12.58 20.81 5.05
CA LEU A 47 -11.14 20.97 4.82
C LEU A 47 -10.82 21.50 3.42
N THR A 48 -11.39 22.65 3.07
CA THR A 48 -11.33 23.22 1.71
C THR A 48 -9.90 23.55 1.27
N GLU A 49 -9.09 24.15 2.16
CA GLU A 49 -7.68 24.46 1.87
C GLU A 49 -6.85 23.20 1.65
N VAL A 50 -7.10 22.16 2.43
CA VAL A 50 -6.40 20.88 2.32
C VAL A 50 -6.73 20.22 1.00
N TRP A 51 -8.00 20.26 0.59
CA TRP A 51 -8.40 19.78 -0.73
C TRP A 51 -7.71 20.56 -1.85
N ALA A 52 -7.70 21.90 -1.79
CA ALA A 52 -7.04 22.73 -2.79
C ALA A 52 -5.54 22.38 -2.93
N TYR A 53 -4.86 22.20 -1.80
CA TYR A 53 -3.47 21.73 -1.80
C TYR A 53 -3.33 20.33 -2.39
N MET A 54 -4.17 19.38 -1.95
CA MET A 54 -4.12 18.00 -2.43
C MET A 54 -4.34 17.92 -3.94
N TRP A 55 -5.35 18.62 -4.45
CA TRP A 55 -5.63 18.68 -5.87
C TRP A 55 -4.45 19.23 -6.66
N THR A 56 -3.97 20.42 -6.28
CA THR A 56 -2.96 21.16 -7.06
C THR A 56 -1.62 20.43 -7.09
N SER A 57 -1.22 19.87 -5.95
CA SER A 57 0.09 19.23 -5.77
C SER A 57 0.11 17.76 -6.15
N TRP A 58 -1.01 17.03 -6.04
CA TRP A 58 -1.01 15.57 -6.16
C TRP A 58 -2.07 15.02 -7.12
N TYR A 59 -3.35 15.37 -6.96
CA TYR A 59 -4.44 14.70 -7.70
C TYR A 59 -4.68 15.26 -9.11
N ARG A 60 -4.14 16.44 -9.44
CA ARG A 60 -4.20 17.03 -10.77
C ARG A 60 -3.61 16.08 -11.81
N ALA A 61 -4.16 16.07 -13.02
CA ALA A 61 -3.80 15.09 -14.04
C ALA A 61 -2.32 15.03 -14.39
N LYS A 62 -1.65 16.18 -14.44
CA LYS A 62 -0.20 16.26 -14.69
C LYS A 62 0.65 15.74 -13.52
N MET A 63 0.12 15.80 -12.29
CA MET A 63 0.84 15.40 -11.09
C MET A 63 0.68 13.91 -10.80
N TRP A 64 -0.50 13.34 -11.09
CA TRP A 64 -0.81 11.93 -10.84
C TRP A 64 0.30 10.94 -11.23
N PRO A 65 0.85 10.95 -12.45
CA PRO A 65 1.89 9.99 -12.85
C PRO A 65 3.23 10.16 -12.13
N LEU A 66 3.45 11.29 -11.46
CA LEU A 66 4.71 11.55 -10.74
C LEU A 66 4.77 10.88 -9.37
N TRP A 67 3.62 10.48 -8.80
CA TRP A 67 3.58 9.90 -7.47
C TRP A 67 2.72 8.64 -7.37
N ALA A 68 1.60 8.54 -8.09
CA ALA A 68 0.71 7.40 -7.95
C ALA A 68 1.25 6.16 -8.67
N LEU A 69 1.38 5.04 -7.95
CA LEU A 69 1.84 3.79 -8.58
C LEU A 69 0.89 3.27 -9.66
N SER A 70 -0.41 3.47 -9.47
CA SER A 70 -1.44 3.09 -10.45
C SER A 70 -1.31 3.78 -11.82
N ALA A 71 -0.49 4.81 -11.95
CA ALA A 71 -0.22 5.45 -13.24
C ALA A 71 0.78 4.66 -14.10
N SER A 72 1.59 3.80 -13.49
CA SER A 72 2.55 2.95 -14.17
C SER A 72 1.93 1.57 -14.44
N PRO A 73 2.16 0.97 -15.62
CA PRO A 73 1.81 -0.44 -15.85
C PRO A 73 2.76 -1.40 -15.13
N LEU A 74 3.92 -0.93 -14.66
CA LEU A 74 4.97 -1.71 -14.02
C LEU A 74 5.06 -1.40 -12.52
N VAL A 75 5.30 -2.44 -11.70
CA VAL A 75 5.58 -2.30 -10.27
C VAL A 75 7.07 -1.95 -10.07
N PRO A 76 7.41 -0.91 -9.29
CA PRO A 76 8.80 -0.55 -9.03
C PRO A 76 9.57 -1.66 -8.30
N ARG A 77 10.76 -2.01 -8.81
CA ARG A 77 11.63 -3.05 -8.23
C ARG A 77 12.03 -2.78 -6.78
N LEU A 78 12.25 -1.51 -6.41
CA LEU A 78 12.59 -1.10 -5.04
C LEU A 78 11.47 -1.42 -4.03
N ARG A 79 10.22 -1.41 -4.48
CA ARG A 79 9.09 -1.76 -3.62
C ARG A 79 8.93 -3.26 -3.49
N THR A 80 9.18 -4.01 -4.58
CA THR A 80 9.18 -5.46 -4.51
C THR A 80 10.28 -5.99 -3.62
N THR A 81 11.47 -5.37 -3.59
CA THR A 81 12.54 -5.76 -2.66
C THR A 81 12.11 -5.56 -1.20
N MET A 82 11.50 -4.42 -0.86
CA MET A 82 10.98 -4.20 0.49
C MET A 82 9.86 -5.18 0.90
N VAL A 83 8.95 -5.50 -0.03
CA VAL A 83 7.89 -6.49 0.23
C VAL A 83 8.49 -7.88 0.42
N VAL A 84 9.46 -8.26 -0.41
CA VAL A 84 10.19 -9.52 -0.31
C VAL A 84 10.98 -9.58 0.99
N GLU A 85 11.70 -8.53 1.37
CA GLU A 85 12.42 -8.43 2.64
C GLU A 85 11.49 -8.55 3.84
N ASN A 86 10.34 -7.87 3.80
CA ASN A 86 9.34 -7.97 4.86
C ASN A 86 8.74 -9.38 4.93
N PHE A 87 8.47 -10.02 3.79
CA PHE A 87 8.06 -11.43 3.73
C PHE A 87 9.11 -12.33 4.38
N TRP A 88 10.39 -12.19 4.02
CA TRP A 88 11.46 -12.98 4.61
C TRP A 88 11.66 -12.69 6.11
N LYS A 89 11.43 -11.45 6.55
CA LYS A 89 11.45 -11.08 7.96
C LYS A 89 10.36 -11.82 8.74
N GLN A 90 9.11 -11.77 8.26
CA GLN A 90 7.97 -12.46 8.86
C GLN A 90 8.19 -13.98 8.84
N LEU A 91 8.63 -14.54 7.72
CA LEU A 91 8.94 -15.95 7.58
C LEU A 91 9.97 -16.41 8.63
N LYS A 92 11.08 -15.66 8.76
CA LYS A 92 12.14 -15.95 9.74
C LYS A 92 11.64 -15.88 11.17
N HIS A 93 10.86 -14.85 11.50
CA HIS A 93 10.41 -14.61 12.87
C HIS A 93 9.29 -15.56 13.30
N ASP A 94 8.30 -15.77 12.44
CA ASP A 94 7.07 -16.48 12.82
C ASP A 94 7.18 -17.99 12.62
N TRP A 95 7.95 -18.46 11.63
CA TRP A 95 7.93 -19.87 11.22
C TRP A 95 9.28 -20.58 11.34
N LEU A 96 10.39 -19.85 11.24
CA LEU A 96 11.75 -20.40 11.24
C LEU A 96 12.56 -20.10 12.52
N HIS A 97 11.98 -19.45 13.52
CA HIS A 97 12.71 -19.06 14.74
C HIS A 97 13.31 -20.24 15.51
N HIS A 98 12.74 -21.44 15.38
CA HIS A 98 13.26 -22.68 15.98
C HIS A 98 14.25 -23.44 15.08
N LEU A 99 14.40 -23.02 13.81
CA LEU A 99 15.22 -23.72 12.82
C LEU A 99 16.43 -22.85 12.47
N LEU A 100 17.58 -23.19 13.04
CA LEU A 100 18.83 -22.45 12.79
C LEU A 100 19.27 -22.54 11.32
N HIS A 101 19.03 -23.68 10.66
CA HIS A 101 19.35 -23.93 9.24
C HIS A 101 18.38 -24.92 8.60
N PRO A 102 17.17 -24.50 8.19
CA PRO A 102 16.24 -25.40 7.52
C PRO A 102 16.79 -25.83 6.16
N ARG A 103 16.69 -27.14 5.86
CA ARG A 103 16.93 -27.64 4.50
C ARG A 103 15.94 -27.01 3.52
N LEU A 104 16.34 -26.88 2.26
CA LEU A 104 15.50 -26.26 1.22
C LEU A 104 14.12 -26.90 1.15
N ASP A 105 14.04 -28.23 1.16
CA ASP A 105 12.76 -28.96 1.09
C ASP A 105 11.85 -28.66 2.28
N GLN A 106 12.42 -28.52 3.48
CA GLN A 106 11.68 -28.19 4.68
C GLN A 106 11.16 -26.74 4.65
N LEU A 107 11.97 -25.82 4.13
CA LEU A 107 11.55 -24.43 3.90
C LEU A 107 10.40 -24.36 2.90
N VAL A 108 10.52 -25.04 1.76
CA VAL A 108 9.47 -25.10 0.73
C VAL A 108 8.20 -25.70 1.31
N TYR A 109 8.31 -26.80 2.06
CA TYR A 109 7.17 -27.41 2.75
C TYR A 109 6.47 -26.43 3.70
N ILE A 110 7.23 -25.71 4.54
CA ILE A 110 6.67 -24.71 5.47
C ILE A 110 5.97 -23.58 4.71
N ILE A 111 6.58 -23.09 3.62
CA ILE A 111 5.99 -22.03 2.80
C ILE A 111 4.65 -22.50 2.20
N CYS A 112 4.64 -23.67 1.56
CA CYS A 112 3.44 -24.18 0.88
C CYS A 112 2.31 -24.58 1.83
N THR A 113 2.65 -25.21 2.96
CA THR A 113 1.63 -25.80 3.85
C THR A 113 1.20 -24.91 5.00
N LYS A 114 2.04 -23.97 5.43
CA LYS A 114 1.75 -23.11 6.60
C LYS A 114 1.63 -21.64 6.24
N VAL A 115 2.63 -21.12 5.52
CA VAL A 115 2.75 -19.68 5.26
C VAL A 115 1.69 -19.21 4.27
N ILE A 116 1.60 -19.85 3.10
CA ILE A 116 0.64 -19.46 2.04
C ILE A 116 -0.81 -19.53 2.54
N PRO A 117 -1.28 -20.63 3.18
CA PRO A 117 -2.64 -20.69 3.73
C PRO A 117 -2.91 -19.60 4.77
N ALA A 118 -1.94 -19.30 5.65
CA ALA A 118 -2.09 -18.22 6.63
C ALA A 118 -2.24 -16.83 5.99
N TYR A 119 -1.63 -16.57 4.83
CA TYR A 119 -1.84 -15.34 4.08
C TYR A 119 -3.17 -15.30 3.33
N VAL A 120 -3.65 -16.45 2.82
CA VAL A 120 -4.92 -16.53 2.08
C VAL A 120 -6.13 -16.38 3.02
N HIS A 121 -6.02 -16.82 4.26
CA HIS A 121 -7.08 -16.69 5.27
C HIS A 121 -7.10 -15.34 6.01
N ARG A 122 -6.19 -14.42 5.69
CA ARG A 122 -6.04 -13.11 6.36
C ARG A 122 -6.66 -12.00 5.52
#